data_AF-A0A536WVP4-F1
#
_entry.id   AF-A0A536WVP4-F1
#
_cell.length_a   1.000
_cell.length_b   1.000
_cell.length_c   1.000
_cell.angle_alpha   90.00
_cell.angle_beta   90.00
_cell.angle_gamma   90.00
#
_symmetry.space_group_name_H-M   'P 1'
#
loop_
_entity.id
_entity.type
_entity.pdbx_description
1 polymer ?
#
loop_
_entity_poly.entity_id
_entity_poly.type
_entity_poly.pdbx_seq_one_letter_code
_entity_poly.pdbx_strand_id
1 'polypeptide(L)'
;MRLVEAAVVEYGLAASALRQVWSDHTSIGLPAMHRAIAHFEACVTDMHRAISAYRRLRSHRDRDPLSVHLADLKPSFLTARVANQVRNMRDAIHHLEEKLNKGEVAEGQPIAVKPDGPEVPHPSEAGQTIKTFDRLVIGSHELAFADIAAWLEEMSNAASRIGQFDPSKMQSPDAAA
;
A
#
# COMPACT_ATOMS: atom_id res chain seq x y z
N MET A 1 0.59 14.08 -6.27
CA MET A 1 1.49 13.14 -6.98
C MET A 1 0.62 12.00 -7.47
N ARG A 2 0.42 11.87 -8.79
CA ARG A 2 -0.57 10.96 -9.40
C ARG A 2 -0.58 9.53 -8.83
N LEU A 3 0.58 8.95 -8.56
CA LEU A 3 0.70 7.56 -8.04
C LEU A 3 0.18 7.41 -6.60
N VAL A 4 0.37 8.44 -5.77
CA VAL A 4 -0.14 8.43 -4.39
C VAL A 4 -1.65 8.55 -4.39
N GLU A 5 -2.19 9.46 -5.21
CA GLU A 5 -3.63 9.64 -5.37
C GLU A 5 -4.31 8.37 -5.89
N ALA A 6 -3.71 7.71 -6.89
CA ALA A 6 -4.18 6.43 -7.38
C ALA A 6 -4.20 5.36 -6.27
N ALA A 7 -3.09 5.19 -5.53
CA ALA A 7 -3.02 4.21 -4.45
C ALA A 7 -4.08 4.45 -3.34
N VAL A 8 -4.35 5.71 -2.99
CA VAL A 8 -5.39 6.08 -2.02
C VAL A 8 -6.79 5.72 -2.52
N VAL A 9 -7.08 6.03 -3.79
CA VAL A 9 -8.38 5.70 -4.41
C VAL A 9 -8.57 4.18 -4.43
N GLU A 10 -7.57 3.44 -4.89
CA GLU A 10 -7.61 1.98 -4.96
C GLU A 10 -7.82 1.36 -3.57
N TYR A 11 -7.11 1.84 -2.54
CA TYR A 11 -7.34 1.39 -1.16
C TYR A 11 -8.78 1.64 -0.68
N GLY A 12 -9.34 2.82 -0.99
CA GLY A 12 -10.71 3.17 -0.63
C GLY A 12 -11.75 2.26 -1.30
N LEU A 13 -11.57 2.00 -2.60
CA LEU A 13 -12.42 1.09 -3.38
C LEU A 13 -12.32 -0.35 -2.85
N ALA A 14 -11.10 -0.81 -2.55
CA ALA A 14 -10.86 -2.13 -1.97
C ALA A 14 -11.56 -2.30 -0.61
N ALA A 15 -11.39 -1.32 0.29
CA ALA A 15 -12.02 -1.33 1.60
C ALA A 15 -13.56 -1.28 1.52
N SER A 16 -14.12 -0.52 0.56
CA SER A 16 -15.57 -0.49 0.33
C SER A 16 -16.09 -1.84 -0.16
N ALA A 17 -15.43 -2.45 -1.14
CA ALA A 17 -15.81 -3.76 -1.66
C ALA A 17 -15.68 -4.87 -0.59
N LEU A 18 -14.65 -4.82 0.24
CA LEU A 18 -14.48 -5.78 1.33
C LEU A 18 -15.57 -5.65 2.40
N ARG A 19 -15.99 -4.42 2.74
CA ARG A 19 -17.14 -4.21 3.64
C ARG A 19 -18.44 -4.76 3.06
N GLN A 20 -18.63 -4.65 1.75
CA GLN A 20 -19.81 -5.22 1.08
C GLN A 20 -19.87 -6.75 1.24
N VAL A 21 -18.73 -7.45 1.14
CA VAL A 21 -18.65 -8.90 1.41
C VAL A 21 -19.16 -9.25 2.81
N TRP A 22 -18.94 -8.35 3.78
CA TRP A 22 -19.29 -8.57 5.16
C TRP A 22 -20.72 -8.13 5.52
N SER A 23 -21.31 -7.18 4.79
CA SER A 23 -22.66 -6.69 5.07
C SER A 23 -23.76 -7.51 4.40
N ASP A 24 -23.49 -8.05 3.21
CA ASP A 24 -24.49 -8.76 2.41
C ASP A 24 -24.38 -10.28 2.61
N HIS A 25 -25.10 -10.83 3.58
CA HIS A 25 -25.14 -12.29 3.84
C HIS A 25 -26.13 -13.06 2.96
N THR A 26 -26.76 -12.39 1.98
CA THR A 26 -27.80 -12.98 1.13
C THR A 26 -27.24 -13.77 -0.06
N SER A 27 -25.94 -13.66 -0.34
CA SER A 27 -25.26 -14.40 -1.40
C SER A 27 -23.78 -14.60 -1.08
N ILE A 28 -23.14 -15.54 -1.76
CA ILE A 28 -21.68 -15.69 -1.72
C ILE A 28 -21.10 -14.42 -2.38
N GLY A 29 -20.60 -13.48 -1.58
CA GLY A 29 -20.03 -12.19 -2.00
C GLY A 29 -18.75 -12.26 -2.85
N LEU A 30 -18.54 -13.36 -3.58
CA LEU A 30 -17.36 -13.64 -4.38
C LEU A 30 -17.01 -12.51 -5.38
N PRO A 31 -17.97 -11.90 -6.11
CA PRO A 31 -17.66 -10.78 -6.99
C PRO A 31 -17.11 -9.56 -6.25
N ALA A 32 -17.69 -9.23 -5.09
CA ALA A 32 -17.21 -8.12 -4.27
C ALA A 32 -15.82 -8.43 -3.68
N MET A 33 -15.57 -9.69 -3.31
CA MET A 33 -14.25 -10.13 -2.85
C MET A 33 -13.20 -10.03 -3.97
N HIS A 34 -13.47 -10.51 -5.18
CA HIS A 34 -12.55 -10.38 -6.31
C HIS A 34 -12.26 -8.92 -6.67
N ARG A 35 -13.27 -8.04 -6.62
CA ARG A 35 -13.06 -6.59 -6.80
C ARG A 35 -12.16 -6.01 -5.71
N ALA A 36 -12.40 -6.37 -4.46
CA ALA A 36 -11.56 -5.93 -3.35
C ALA A 36 -10.10 -6.34 -3.56
N ILE A 37 -9.88 -7.60 -3.95
CA ILE A 37 -8.54 -8.14 -4.25
C ILE A 37 -7.87 -7.34 -5.36
N ALA A 38 -8.54 -7.13 -6.50
CA ALA A 38 -7.97 -6.40 -7.63
C ALA A 38 -7.57 -4.96 -7.25
N HIS A 39 -8.42 -4.26 -6.49
CA HIS A 39 -8.12 -2.92 -6.00
C HIS A 39 -6.95 -2.91 -4.99
N PHE A 40 -6.86 -3.90 -4.11
CA PHE A 40 -5.70 -4.02 -3.21
C PHE A 40 -4.39 -4.28 -3.97
N GLU A 41 -4.40 -5.12 -5.00
CA GLU A 41 -3.23 -5.37 -5.85
C GLU A 41 -2.78 -4.10 -6.60
N ALA A 42 -3.73 -3.34 -7.14
CA ALA A 42 -3.48 -2.04 -7.77
C ALA A 42 -2.90 -1.03 -6.75
N CYS A 43 -3.48 -0.93 -5.56
CA CYS A 43 -2.99 -0.10 -4.46
C CYS A 43 -1.52 -0.40 -4.13
N VAL A 44 -1.18 -1.68 -3.86
CA VAL A 44 0.19 -2.09 -3.52
C VAL A 44 1.16 -1.76 -4.66
N THR A 45 0.73 -1.96 -5.91
CA THR A 45 1.52 -1.64 -7.09
C THR A 45 1.83 -0.14 -7.19
N ASP A 46 0.83 0.71 -7.00
CA ASP A 46 1.02 2.16 -7.07
C ASP A 46 1.78 2.71 -5.85
N MET A 47 1.63 2.13 -4.66
CA MET A 47 2.49 2.42 -3.50
C MET A 47 3.96 2.13 -3.82
N HIS A 48 4.27 0.95 -4.39
CA HIS A 48 5.64 0.59 -4.78
C HIS A 48 6.23 1.59 -5.80
N ARG A 49 5.42 2.01 -6.78
CA ARG A 49 5.82 3.01 -7.79
C ARG A 49 6.02 4.38 -7.16
N ALA A 50 5.14 4.80 -6.24
CA ALA A 50 5.26 6.07 -5.53
C ALA A 50 6.54 6.10 -4.67
N ILE A 51 6.85 5.02 -3.94
CA ILE A 51 8.11 4.87 -3.18
C ILE A 51 9.31 5.03 -4.09
N SER A 52 9.31 4.33 -5.24
CA SER A 52 10.39 4.39 -6.22
C SER A 52 10.58 5.79 -6.80
N ALA A 53 9.47 6.46 -7.15
CA ALA A 53 9.48 7.85 -7.63
C ALA A 53 10.02 8.81 -6.58
N TYR A 54 9.55 8.71 -5.32
CA TYR A 54 10.04 9.53 -4.21
C TYR A 54 11.54 9.37 -3.99
N ARG A 55 12.03 8.12 -3.98
CA ARG A 55 13.46 7.84 -3.84
C ARG A 55 14.28 8.48 -4.96
N ARG A 56 13.77 8.41 -6.19
CA ARG A 56 14.45 9.00 -7.34
C ARG A 56 14.48 10.52 -7.28
N LEU A 57 13.37 11.15 -6.93
CA LEU A 57 13.30 12.60 -6.73
C LEU A 57 14.25 13.05 -5.63
N ARG A 58 14.25 12.37 -4.48
CA ARG A 58 15.15 12.68 -3.36
C ARG A 58 16.63 12.52 -3.71
N SER A 59 16.98 11.57 -4.57
CA SER A 59 18.37 11.23 -4.94
C SER A 59 18.81 11.82 -6.27
N HIS A 60 18.14 12.88 -6.74
CA HIS A 60 18.51 13.53 -7.99
C HIS A 60 19.95 14.07 -7.90
N ARG A 61 20.78 13.75 -8.90
CA ARG A 61 22.23 14.03 -8.88
C ARG A 61 22.53 15.52 -8.81
N ASP A 62 21.69 16.33 -9.45
CA ASP A 62 21.88 17.77 -9.56
C ASP A 62 21.49 18.53 -8.28
N ARG A 63 20.94 17.83 -7.27
CA ARG A 63 20.50 18.39 -5.99
C ARG A 63 19.70 19.68 -6.17
N ASP A 64 18.69 19.64 -7.02
CA ASP A 64 17.77 20.77 -7.16
C ASP A 64 17.11 21.11 -5.80
N PRO A 65 16.61 22.34 -5.62
CA PRO A 65 16.01 22.76 -4.35
C PRO A 65 14.93 21.82 -3.82
N LEU A 66 14.16 21.18 -4.73
CA LEU A 66 13.16 20.18 -4.37
C LEU A 66 13.81 18.91 -3.80
N SER A 67 14.87 18.40 -4.41
CA SER A 67 15.60 17.21 -3.95
C SER A 67 16.21 17.41 -2.57
N VAL A 68 16.77 18.60 -2.30
CA VAL A 68 17.29 18.97 -0.98
C VAL A 68 16.15 19.01 0.04
N HIS A 69 15.05 19.69 -0.28
CA HIS A 69 13.87 19.73 0.59
C HIS A 69 13.31 18.34 0.90
N LEU A 70 13.26 17.47 -0.11
CA LEU A 70 12.81 16.08 0.04
C LEU A 70 13.82 15.21 0.81
N ALA A 71 15.11 15.55 0.80
CA ALA A 71 16.12 14.82 1.54
C ALA A 71 15.99 14.99 3.06
N ASP A 72 15.47 16.14 3.49
CA ASP A 72 15.16 16.45 4.89
C ASP A 72 13.94 15.67 5.39
N LEU A 73 13.02 15.32 4.49
CA LEU A 73 11.89 14.47 4.81
C LEU A 73 12.37 13.03 5.07
N LYS A 74 12.03 12.50 6.25
CA LYS A 74 12.33 11.12 6.65
C LYS A 74 11.04 10.32 6.91
N PRO A 75 10.14 10.20 5.91
CA PRO A 75 8.91 9.44 6.09
C PRO A 75 9.21 7.95 6.28
N SER A 76 8.37 7.26 7.04
CA SER A 76 8.55 5.85 7.42
C SER A 76 8.48 4.94 6.19
N PHE A 77 7.66 5.29 5.19
CA PHE A 77 7.51 4.53 3.95
C PHE A 77 8.78 4.43 3.10
N LEU A 78 9.77 5.30 3.34
CA LEU A 78 11.06 5.27 2.65
C LEU A 78 12.10 4.36 3.32
N THR A 79 11.85 3.93 4.56
CA THR A 79 12.74 3.01 5.26
C THR A 79 12.92 1.72 4.46
N ALA A 80 14.10 1.08 4.60
CA ALA A 80 14.38 -0.17 3.91
C ALA A 80 13.33 -1.25 4.26
N ARG A 81 12.92 -1.30 5.54
CA ARG A 81 11.90 -2.22 6.02
C ARG A 81 10.58 -2.07 5.25
N VAL A 82 9.93 -0.91 5.34
CA VAL A 82 8.60 -0.70 4.74
C VAL A 82 8.65 -0.86 3.23
N ALA A 83 9.62 -0.25 2.57
CA ALA A 83 9.72 -0.35 1.13
C ALA A 83 10.00 -1.77 0.64
N ASN A 84 10.78 -2.56 1.39
CA ASN A 84 10.97 -3.97 1.05
C ASN A 84 9.68 -4.77 1.31
N GLN A 85 8.91 -4.48 2.36
CA GLN A 85 7.61 -5.14 2.57
C GLN A 85 6.66 -4.89 1.40
N VAL A 86 6.49 -3.62 0.99
CA VAL A 86 5.64 -3.25 -0.16
C VAL A 86 6.17 -3.86 -1.46
N ARG A 87 7.49 -3.82 -1.69
CA ARG A 87 8.11 -4.44 -2.88
C ARG A 87 7.88 -5.95 -2.91
N ASN A 88 8.11 -6.65 -1.81
CA ASN A 88 7.97 -8.10 -1.74
C ASN A 88 6.51 -8.53 -1.96
N MET A 89 5.55 -7.79 -1.39
CA MET A 89 4.12 -8.00 -1.67
C MET A 89 3.82 -7.81 -3.16
N ARG A 90 4.33 -6.72 -3.77
CA ARG A 90 4.17 -6.45 -5.22
C ARG A 90 4.80 -7.52 -6.10
N ASP A 91 6.02 -7.93 -5.79
CA ASP A 91 6.73 -9.01 -6.52
C ASP A 91 5.96 -10.33 -6.40
N ALA A 92 5.43 -10.64 -5.22
CA ALA A 92 4.63 -11.85 -5.02
C ALA A 92 3.33 -11.84 -5.84
N ILE A 93 2.65 -10.70 -5.96
CA ILE A 93 1.50 -10.51 -6.84
C ILE A 93 1.91 -10.75 -8.30
N HIS A 94 2.96 -10.07 -8.77
CA HIS A 94 3.36 -10.07 -10.18
C HIS A 94 3.95 -11.42 -10.67
N HIS A 95 4.62 -12.18 -9.80
CA HIS A 95 5.23 -13.46 -10.16
C HIS A 95 4.34 -14.67 -9.86
N LEU A 96 3.09 -14.44 -9.44
CA LEU A 96 2.19 -15.52 -9.04
C LEU A 96 1.82 -16.43 -10.22
N GLU A 97 1.47 -15.85 -11.36
CA GLU A 97 1.14 -16.61 -12.58
C GLU A 97 2.32 -17.42 -13.08
N GLU A 98 3.53 -16.86 -13.01
CA GLU A 98 4.76 -17.55 -13.37
C GLU A 98 5.01 -18.76 -12.46
N LYS A 99 4.88 -18.59 -11.13
CA LYS A 99 5.01 -19.67 -10.16
C LYS A 99 3.94 -20.75 -10.35
N LEU A 100 2.71 -20.35 -10.67
CA LEU A 100 1.61 -21.25 -10.97
C LEU A 100 1.93 -22.11 -12.21
N ASN A 101 2.42 -21.48 -13.29
CA ASN A 101 2.83 -22.18 -14.51
C ASN A 101 4.01 -23.14 -14.30
N LYS A 102 4.90 -22.85 -13.33
CA LYS A 102 6.03 -23.72 -12.97
C LYS A 102 5.68 -24.80 -11.94
N GLY A 103 4.46 -24.81 -11.39
CA GLY A 103 4.07 -25.74 -10.31
C GLY A 103 4.77 -25.45 -8.97
N GLU A 104 5.20 -24.20 -8.75
CA GLU A 104 5.91 -23.76 -7.53
C GLU A 104 4.96 -23.25 -6.43
N VAL A 105 3.65 -23.43 -6.61
CA VAL A 105 2.62 -23.02 -5.65
C VAL A 105 2.31 -24.22 -4.74
N ALA A 106 2.51 -24.05 -3.43
CA ALA A 106 2.22 -25.10 -2.46
C ALA A 106 0.71 -25.34 -2.32
N GLU A 107 0.33 -26.56 -1.93
CA GLU A 107 -1.07 -26.88 -1.63
C GLU A 107 -1.59 -25.97 -0.49
N GLY A 108 -2.76 -25.36 -0.72
CA GLY A 108 -3.36 -24.39 0.20
C GLY A 108 -2.78 -22.97 0.16
N GLN A 109 -1.77 -22.71 -0.68
CA GLN A 109 -1.24 -21.35 -0.86
C GLN A 109 -2.25 -20.45 -1.61
N PRO A 110 -2.46 -19.20 -1.16
CA PRO A 110 -3.27 -18.23 -1.90
C PRO A 110 -2.73 -17.97 -3.31
N ILE A 111 -3.60 -18.10 -4.31
CA ILE A 111 -3.35 -17.79 -5.73
C ILE A 111 -3.83 -16.39 -6.15
N ALA A 112 -4.01 -15.51 -5.16
CA ALA A 112 -4.18 -14.08 -5.30
C ALA A 112 -3.83 -13.44 -3.95
N VAL A 113 -3.71 -12.11 -3.90
CA VAL A 113 -3.80 -11.44 -2.60
C VAL A 113 -5.18 -11.72 -2.01
N LYS A 114 -5.24 -12.06 -0.72
CA LYS A 114 -6.51 -12.19 -0.01
C LYS A 114 -6.51 -11.39 1.28
N PRO A 115 -7.64 -10.74 1.62
CA PRO A 115 -7.91 -10.30 2.97
C PRO A 115 -7.84 -11.50 3.92
N ASP A 116 -7.10 -11.36 5.01
CA ASP A 116 -6.97 -12.38 6.04
C ASP A 116 -6.75 -11.74 7.41
N GLY A 117 -6.70 -12.58 8.44
CA GLY A 117 -6.43 -12.17 9.81
C GLY A 117 -6.66 -13.30 10.80
N PRO A 118 -6.36 -13.09 12.08
CA PRO A 118 -6.57 -14.10 13.10
C PRO A 118 -8.06 -14.41 13.31
N GLU A 119 -8.33 -15.59 13.82
CA GLU A 119 -9.59 -15.86 14.49
C GLU A 119 -9.49 -15.39 15.94
N VAL A 120 -10.50 -14.65 16.38
CA VAL A 120 -10.57 -14.14 17.77
C VAL A 120 -11.78 -14.75 18.48
N PRO A 121 -11.74 -14.98 19.80
CA PRO A 121 -12.89 -15.50 20.52
C PRO A 121 -14.15 -14.63 20.33
N HIS A 122 -15.32 -15.26 20.19
CA HIS A 122 -16.59 -14.55 20.12
C HIS A 122 -16.84 -13.84 21.46
N PRO A 123 -17.20 -12.54 21.46
CA PRO A 123 -17.29 -11.75 22.70
C PRO A 123 -18.40 -12.22 23.64
N SER A 124 -19.44 -12.89 23.12
CA SER A 124 -20.60 -13.35 23.88
C SER A 124 -20.90 -14.85 23.81
N GLU A 125 -20.20 -15.61 22.97
CA GLU A 125 -20.52 -17.02 22.74
C GLU A 125 -19.31 -17.90 23.06
N ALA A 126 -19.37 -18.59 24.20
CA ALA A 126 -18.27 -19.42 24.67
C ALA A 126 -17.97 -20.56 23.69
N GLY A 127 -16.68 -20.75 23.37
CA GLY A 127 -16.22 -21.80 22.46
C GLY A 127 -16.37 -21.47 20.97
N GLN A 128 -16.86 -20.29 20.61
CA GLN A 128 -16.90 -19.82 19.22
C GLN A 128 -15.82 -18.78 18.92
N THR A 129 -15.44 -18.68 17.65
CA THR A 129 -14.49 -17.69 17.14
C THR A 129 -15.12 -16.86 16.02
N ILE A 130 -14.58 -15.65 15.82
CA ILE A 130 -14.91 -14.76 14.71
C ILE A 130 -13.65 -14.60 13.85
N LYS A 131 -13.78 -14.82 12.54
CA LYS A 131 -12.73 -14.51 11.59
C LYS A 131 -12.58 -12.99 11.46
N THR A 132 -11.37 -12.48 11.67
CA THR A 132 -11.06 -11.07 11.42
C THR A 132 -10.29 -10.91 10.13
N PHE A 133 -10.46 -9.74 9.49
CA PHE A 133 -9.67 -9.32 8.34
C PHE A 133 -8.91 -8.05 8.72
N ASP A 134 -7.64 -8.20 9.09
CA ASP A 134 -6.77 -7.11 9.52
C ASP A 134 -5.57 -6.89 8.58
N ARG A 135 -5.35 -7.78 7.61
CA ARG A 135 -4.21 -7.75 6.70
C ARG A 135 -4.50 -8.31 5.32
N LEU A 136 -3.63 -7.99 4.38
CA LEU A 136 -3.48 -8.66 3.09
C LEU A 136 -2.43 -9.75 3.20
N VAL A 137 -2.69 -10.91 2.59
CA VAL A 137 -1.77 -12.04 2.57
C VAL A 137 -1.61 -12.58 1.14
N ILE A 138 -0.37 -12.90 0.77
CA ILE A 138 -0.02 -13.71 -0.40
C ILE A 138 1.26 -14.51 -0.12
N GLY A 139 1.20 -15.83 -0.25
CA GLY A 139 2.32 -16.70 0.15
C GLY A 139 2.72 -16.45 1.62
N SER A 140 3.99 -16.12 1.85
CA SER A 140 4.53 -15.76 3.17
C SER A 140 4.58 -14.25 3.45
N HIS A 141 3.97 -13.44 2.58
CA HIS A 141 3.96 -11.99 2.72
C HIS A 141 2.65 -11.50 3.30
N GLU A 142 2.77 -10.59 4.26
CA GLU A 142 1.63 -9.99 4.94
C GLU A 142 1.80 -8.46 5.02
N LEU A 143 0.70 -7.72 4.88
CA LEU A 143 0.62 -6.28 5.12
C LEU A 143 -0.67 -5.95 5.88
N ALA A 144 -0.55 -5.40 7.08
CA ALA A 144 -1.71 -4.97 7.85
C ALA A 144 -2.43 -3.79 7.17
N PHE A 145 -3.76 -3.76 7.21
CA PHE A 145 -4.54 -2.65 6.67
C PHE A 145 -4.22 -1.32 7.37
N ALA A 146 -3.99 -1.37 8.68
CA ALA A 146 -3.60 -0.19 9.46
C ALA A 146 -2.25 0.38 8.98
N ASP A 147 -1.28 -0.48 8.68
CA ASP A 147 0.03 -0.06 8.16
C ASP A 147 -0.11 0.56 6.75
N ILE A 148 -0.89 -0.08 5.87
CA ILE A 148 -1.15 0.45 4.52
C ILE A 148 -1.78 1.84 4.61
N ALA A 149 -2.81 2.00 5.43
CA ALA A 149 -3.49 3.28 5.62
C ALA A 149 -2.53 4.37 6.15
N ALA A 150 -1.73 4.05 7.17
CA ALA A 150 -0.75 4.98 7.73
C ALA A 150 0.30 5.40 6.69
N TRP A 151 0.81 4.46 5.89
CA TRP A 151 1.77 4.79 4.84
C TRP A 151 1.15 5.61 3.72
N LEU A 152 -0.10 5.35 3.34
CA LEU A 152 -0.83 6.14 2.34
C LEU A 152 -1.07 7.57 2.83
N GLU A 153 -1.38 7.75 4.11
CA GLU A 153 -1.50 9.07 4.74
C GLU A 153 -0.15 9.82 4.70
N GLU A 154 0.94 9.17 5.12
CA GLU A 154 2.29 9.75 5.02
C GLU A 154 2.67 10.12 3.59
N MET A 155 2.39 9.23 2.62
CA MET A 155 2.64 9.49 1.20
C MET A 155 1.81 10.68 0.69
N SER A 156 0.56 10.81 1.12
CA SER A 156 -0.34 11.92 0.76
C SER A 156 0.15 13.25 1.33
N ASN A 157 0.64 13.23 2.57
CA ASN A 157 1.26 14.38 3.22
C ASN A 157 2.55 14.80 2.49
N ALA A 158 3.40 13.84 2.13
CA ALA A 158 4.58 14.11 1.34
C ALA A 158 4.21 14.66 -0.04
N ALA A 159 3.16 14.14 -0.69
CA ALA A 159 2.74 14.54 -2.03
C ALA A 159 2.20 15.97 -2.04
N SER A 160 1.47 16.33 -0.99
CA SER A 160 0.99 17.69 -0.76
C SER A 160 2.14 18.68 -0.58
N ARG A 161 3.18 18.30 0.18
CA ARG A 161 4.39 19.14 0.33
C ARG A 161 5.12 19.36 -0.99
N ILE A 162 5.22 18.32 -1.83
CA ILE A 162 5.76 18.49 -3.20
C ILE A 162 4.89 19.46 -4.00
N GLY A 163 3.56 19.33 -3.96
CA GLY A 163 2.66 20.20 -4.71
C GLY A 163 2.69 21.67 -4.25
N GLN A 164 3.02 21.90 -2.98
CA GLN A 164 3.17 23.24 -2.39
C GLN A 164 4.60 23.79 -2.55
N PHE A 165 5.52 23.00 -3.09
CA PHE A 165 6.90 23.41 -3.23
C PHE A 165 7.01 24.60 -4.20
N ASP A 166 7.54 25.69 -3.70
CA ASP A 166 7.80 26.91 -4.46
C ASP A 166 9.31 27.22 -4.39
N PRO A 167 10.06 27.03 -5.49
CA PRO A 167 11.50 27.29 -5.51
C PRO A 167 11.84 28.73 -5.14
N SER A 168 10.95 29.69 -5.43
CA SER A 168 11.19 31.12 -5.20
C SER A 168 11.16 31.50 -3.72
N LYS A 169 10.44 30.74 -2.88
CA LYS A 169 10.35 30.96 -1.43
C LYS A 169 11.53 30.41 -0.64
N MET A 170 12.42 29.64 -1.29
CA MET A 170 13.66 29.15 -0.67
C MET A 170 14.88 30.03 -0.96
N GLN A 171 14.75 31.03 -1.83
CA GLN A 171 15.76 32.08 -1.97
C GLN A 171 15.48 33.18 -0.94
N SER A 172 16.19 33.12 0.18
CA SER A 172 16.29 34.23 1.15
C SER A 172 17.57 35.07 0.88
N PRO A 173 17.63 36.33 1.37
CA PRO A 173 18.03 37.48 0.58
C PRO A 173 19.52 37.83 0.70
N ASP A 174 20.38 37.23 -0.12
CA ASP A 174 21.79 37.66 -0.25
C ASP A 174 22.14 38.13 -1.68
N ALA A 175 21.15 38.62 -2.42
CA ALA A 175 21.36 39.18 -3.76
C ALA A 175 20.99 40.67 -3.86
N ALA A 176 21.13 41.43 -2.76
CA ALA A 176 21.02 42.88 -2.78
C ALA A 176 21.87 43.53 -1.68
N ALA A 177 23.18 43.66 -1.91
CA ALA A 177 24.04 44.80 -1.58
C ALA A 177 25.52 44.42 -1.71
#